data_AF-A0A0F7SS01-F1
#
_entry.id   AF-A0A0F7SS01-F1
#
_cell.length_a   1.000
_cell.length_b   1.000
_cell.length_c   1.000
_cell.angle_alpha   90.00
_cell.angle_beta   90.00
_cell.angle_gamma   90.00
#
_symmetry.space_group_name_H-M   'P 1'
#
loop_
_entity.id
_entity.type
_entity.pdbx_description
1 polymer ?
#
loop_
_entity_poly.entity_id
_entity_poly.type
_entity_poly.pdbx_seq_one_letter_code
_entity_poly.pdbx_strand_id
1 'polypeptide(L)'
;MPVDNSNPLFVLRDLQKDRVSFTLEGVDMSFANSLRRVMMADVPTVAIDQVSISANTSVLADEFLAHRLGLIPLRSGGCEEGLKWHMDCDCIEGCSHCCITLRLRAKATDREVTVTSEALEIVETGVSANPYMDNTNSSEAPLSEQERAARGEGFGEPVGKGVPDSKPIYLVKLAKGQELDLVCKAFKGIAKTHSKWSPLSAVSFEYDPHNALRHTSYWYESDAKSEWPPTANAPFENPPLEDEPFDFLKEPERFYFEAEGSGSVDVAEVVDRGLDALNIKLASIVINLEEMFPTTSSSAGPNPLLSSVPPTELAEPNWDTSAQTGPTQGAYGGADNNPWGSAPGW
;
A
#
# COMPACT_ATOMS: atom_id res chain seq x y z
N MET A 1 -17.42 -23.50 8.10
CA MET A 1 -17.58 -22.70 6.86
C MET A 1 -17.37 -23.68 5.72
N PRO A 2 -18.37 -23.99 4.88
CA PRO A 2 -18.06 -24.66 3.63
C PRO A 2 -17.23 -23.66 2.82
N VAL A 3 -15.93 -23.91 2.74
CA VAL A 3 -15.03 -23.19 1.84
C VAL A 3 -15.47 -23.65 0.46
N ASP A 4 -16.23 -22.83 -0.26
CA ASP A 4 -16.50 -23.14 -1.65
C ASP A 4 -15.14 -23.14 -2.35
N ASN A 5 -14.78 -24.30 -2.91
CA ASN A 5 -13.42 -24.66 -3.27
C ASN A 5 -13.02 -24.04 -4.63
N SER A 6 -13.54 -22.86 -4.93
CA SER A 6 -13.24 -22.10 -6.14
C SER A 6 -11.96 -21.32 -5.88
N ASN A 7 -10.87 -21.73 -6.54
CA ASN A 7 -9.66 -20.94 -6.55
C ASN A 7 -9.99 -19.54 -7.11
N PRO A 8 -9.44 -18.46 -6.51
CA PRO A 8 -9.59 -17.12 -7.05
C PRO A 8 -9.22 -17.08 -8.53
N LEU A 9 -10.12 -16.56 -9.35
CA LEU A 9 -9.90 -16.43 -10.79
C LEU A 9 -9.51 -14.99 -11.11
N PHE A 10 -8.32 -14.84 -11.69
CA PHE A 10 -7.81 -13.58 -12.18
C PHE A 10 -7.93 -13.53 -13.71
N VAL A 11 -8.72 -12.59 -14.23
CA VAL A 11 -8.93 -12.40 -15.67
C VAL A 11 -8.39 -11.03 -16.09
N LEU A 12 -7.26 -11.02 -16.81
CA LEU A 12 -6.73 -9.81 -17.42
C LEU A 12 -7.64 -9.37 -18.57
N ARG A 13 -8.00 -8.07 -18.61
CA ARG A 13 -8.86 -7.49 -19.66
C ARG A 13 -8.05 -6.63 -20.63
N ASP A 14 -7.25 -5.71 -20.08
CA ASP A 14 -6.39 -4.80 -20.84
C ASP A 14 -5.10 -4.58 -20.07
N LEU A 15 -3.98 -4.52 -20.79
CA LEU A 15 -2.66 -4.21 -20.24
C LEU A 15 -2.00 -3.18 -21.14
N GLN A 16 -1.82 -2.00 -20.58
CA GLN A 16 -1.09 -0.89 -21.16
C GLN A 16 0.10 -0.55 -20.26
N LYS A 17 1.01 0.30 -20.75
CA LYS A 17 2.19 0.69 -19.99
C LYS A 17 1.87 1.33 -18.64
N ASP A 18 0.86 2.21 -18.61
CA ASP A 18 0.51 2.99 -17.42
C ASP A 18 -0.82 2.54 -16.80
N ARG A 19 -1.48 1.51 -17.36
CA ARG A 19 -2.81 1.06 -16.91
C ARG A 19 -2.98 -0.45 -17.04
N VAL A 20 -3.56 -1.07 -16.02
CA VAL A 20 -3.99 -2.47 -16.04
C VAL A 20 -5.47 -2.57 -15.67
N SER A 21 -6.26 -3.29 -16.47
CA SER A 21 -7.64 -3.63 -16.16
C SER A 21 -7.79 -5.14 -16.02
N PHE A 22 -8.34 -5.57 -14.90
CA PHE A 22 -8.54 -6.99 -14.60
C PHE A 22 -9.83 -7.23 -13.82
N THR A 23 -10.31 -8.46 -13.85
CA THR A 23 -11.47 -8.93 -13.08
C THR A 23 -10.99 -9.99 -12.10
N LEU A 24 -11.48 -9.90 -10.86
CA LEU A 24 -11.21 -10.88 -9.80
C LEU A 24 -12.53 -11.56 -9.43
N GLU A 25 -12.58 -12.88 -9.52
CA GLU A 25 -13.75 -13.71 -9.21
C GLU A 25 -13.42 -14.77 -8.15
N GLY A 26 -14.41 -15.23 -7.40
CA GLY A 26 -14.23 -16.27 -6.38
C GLY A 26 -13.46 -15.79 -5.16
N VAL A 27 -13.62 -14.51 -4.80
CA VAL A 27 -13.02 -13.90 -3.61
C VAL A 27 -14.06 -13.13 -2.82
N ASP A 28 -13.80 -12.91 -1.54
CA ASP A 28 -14.64 -12.04 -0.73
C ASP A 28 -14.41 -10.56 -1.06
N MET A 29 -15.45 -9.74 -0.91
CA MET A 29 -15.37 -8.27 -0.95
C MET A 29 -14.25 -7.72 -0.06
N SER A 30 -14.08 -8.30 1.12
CA SER A 30 -13.06 -7.92 2.10
C SER A 30 -11.65 -8.16 1.54
N PHE A 31 -11.43 -9.26 0.82
CA PHE A 31 -10.16 -9.57 0.18
C PHE A 31 -9.90 -8.59 -0.97
N ALA A 32 -10.87 -8.39 -1.86
CA ALA A 32 -10.75 -7.49 -3.00
C ALA A 32 -10.45 -6.04 -2.56
N ASN A 33 -11.15 -5.53 -1.54
CA ASN A 33 -10.87 -4.21 -0.97
C ASN A 33 -9.51 -4.16 -0.24
N SER A 34 -9.09 -5.24 0.41
CA SER A 34 -7.76 -5.29 1.04
C SER A 34 -6.65 -5.21 0.00
N LEU A 35 -6.76 -5.97 -1.10
CA LEU A 35 -5.83 -5.88 -2.23
C LEU A 35 -5.77 -4.46 -2.79
N ARG A 36 -6.93 -3.82 -3.02
CA ARG A 36 -7.01 -2.41 -3.45
C ARG A 36 -6.17 -1.49 -2.56
N ARG A 37 -6.32 -1.62 -1.24
CA ARG A 37 -5.63 -0.76 -0.26
C ARG A 37 -4.12 -1.04 -0.22
N VAL A 38 -3.73 -2.31 -0.30
CA VAL A 38 -2.32 -2.72 -0.28
C VAL A 38 -1.59 -2.22 -1.52
N MET A 39 -2.19 -2.38 -2.71
CA MET A 39 -1.63 -1.86 -3.97
C MET A 39 -1.34 -0.35 -3.90
N MET A 40 -2.22 0.44 -3.28
CA MET A 40 -2.04 1.89 -3.17
C MET A 40 -1.02 2.33 -2.11
N ALA A 41 -0.97 1.61 -0.98
CA ALA A 41 -0.39 2.15 0.25
C ALA A 41 0.83 1.38 0.77
N ASP A 42 0.96 0.10 0.42
CA ASP A 42 1.93 -0.81 1.02
C ASP A 42 2.97 -1.34 0.03
N VAL A 43 2.77 -1.16 -1.27
CA VAL A 43 3.79 -1.46 -2.27
C VAL A 43 4.93 -0.45 -2.13
N PRO A 44 6.17 -0.89 -1.87
CA PRO A 44 7.28 0.01 -1.65
C PRO A 44 7.76 0.63 -2.96
N THR A 45 8.23 1.86 -2.86
CA THR A 45 8.85 2.64 -3.96
C THR A 45 10.01 3.47 -3.44
N VAL A 46 10.77 4.10 -4.35
CA VAL A 46 11.87 5.00 -4.02
C VAL A 46 11.47 6.44 -4.33
N ALA A 47 11.65 7.34 -3.37
CA ALA A 47 11.40 8.77 -3.54
C ALA A 47 12.41 9.61 -2.76
N ILE A 48 12.59 10.87 -3.17
CA ILE A 48 13.48 11.81 -2.48
C ILE A 48 12.91 12.13 -1.09
N ASP A 49 13.75 11.99 -0.06
CA ASP A 49 13.36 12.26 1.33
C ASP A 49 14.21 13.34 1.98
N GLN A 50 15.52 13.32 1.73
CA GLN A 50 16.43 14.32 2.26
C GLN A 50 16.96 15.19 1.13
N VAL A 51 16.95 16.51 1.33
CA VAL A 51 17.46 17.50 0.37
C VAL A 51 18.42 18.43 1.09
N SER A 52 19.69 18.39 0.70
CA SER A 52 20.76 19.26 1.19
C SER A 52 21.04 20.34 0.16
N ILE A 53 20.66 21.58 0.47
CA ILE A 53 20.82 22.73 -0.42
C ILE A 53 22.13 23.44 -0.07
N SER A 54 23.06 23.49 -1.01
CA SER A 54 24.32 24.22 -0.86
C SER A 54 24.19 25.68 -1.29
N ALA A 55 23.43 25.94 -2.36
CA ALA A 55 23.13 27.27 -2.84
C ALA A 55 21.73 27.30 -3.44
N ASN A 56 20.88 28.21 -2.95
CA ASN A 56 19.61 28.56 -3.58
C ASN A 56 19.49 30.09 -3.63
N THR A 57 19.61 30.65 -4.82
CA THR A 57 19.34 32.08 -5.08
C THR A 57 18.12 32.26 -5.97
N SER A 58 17.30 31.21 -6.11
CA SER A 58 16.05 31.25 -6.85
C SER A 58 14.97 32.06 -6.10
N VAL A 59 13.82 32.24 -6.74
CA VAL A 59 12.67 32.94 -6.14
C VAL A 59 11.90 32.03 -5.15
N LEU A 60 12.12 30.72 -5.21
CA LEU A 60 11.41 29.76 -4.36
C LEU A 60 12.19 29.50 -3.06
N ALA A 61 11.44 29.39 -1.97
CA ALA A 61 11.98 28.96 -0.68
C ALA A 61 12.48 27.51 -0.73
N ASP A 62 13.42 27.19 0.16
CA ASP A 62 14.10 25.91 0.22
C ASP A 62 13.13 24.75 0.45
N GLU A 63 12.21 24.90 1.41
CA GLU A 63 11.20 23.90 1.74
C GLU A 63 10.21 23.67 0.60
N PHE A 64 9.93 24.71 -0.19
CA PHE A 64 9.04 24.60 -1.35
C PHE A 64 9.70 23.79 -2.46
N LEU A 65 10.99 24.00 -2.70
CA LEU A 65 11.77 23.19 -3.63
C LEU A 65 11.90 21.75 -3.13
N ALA A 66 12.22 21.56 -1.85
CA ALA A 66 12.34 20.24 -1.25
C ALA A 66 11.03 19.43 -1.35
N HIS A 67 9.89 20.06 -1.11
CA HIS A 67 8.58 19.43 -1.27
C HIS A 67 8.33 18.98 -2.72
N ARG A 68 8.64 19.83 -3.71
CA ARG A 68 8.50 19.47 -5.13
C ARG A 68 9.42 18.34 -5.55
N LEU A 69 10.68 18.35 -5.08
CA LEU A 69 11.65 17.29 -5.33
C LEU A 69 11.17 15.95 -4.76
N GLY A 70 10.56 15.97 -3.57
CA GLY A 70 9.98 14.78 -2.96
C GLY A 70 8.87 14.13 -3.78
N LEU A 71 8.12 14.92 -4.56
CA LEU A 71 7.00 14.45 -5.39
C LEU A 71 7.41 14.02 -6.81
N ILE A 72 8.70 14.06 -7.17
CA ILE A 72 9.18 13.54 -8.45
C ILE A 72 9.17 12.01 -8.39
N PRO A 73 8.42 11.32 -9.27
CA PRO A 73 8.47 9.87 -9.34
C PRO A 73 9.84 9.43 -9.87
N LEU A 74 10.47 8.50 -9.14
CA LEU A 74 11.72 7.85 -9.54
C LEU A 74 11.44 6.41 -9.97
N ARG A 75 12.16 5.93 -10.98
CA ARG A 75 12.09 4.53 -11.42
C ARG A 75 12.50 3.62 -10.27
N SER A 76 11.58 2.74 -9.88
CA SER A 76 11.63 1.90 -8.67
C SER A 76 11.37 0.42 -8.99
N GLY A 77 11.53 0.00 -10.25
CA GLY A 77 11.45 -1.40 -10.66
C GLY A 77 12.45 -2.26 -9.87
N GLY A 78 12.00 -3.40 -9.35
CA GLY A 78 12.78 -4.24 -8.43
C GLY A 78 13.21 -3.61 -7.09
N CYS A 79 12.60 -2.51 -6.61
CA CYS A 79 13.02 -1.87 -5.36
C CYS A 79 12.93 -2.73 -4.09
N GLU A 80 12.14 -3.81 -4.09
CA GLU A 80 12.01 -4.66 -2.91
C GLU A 80 13.34 -5.32 -2.55
N GLU A 81 14.02 -5.86 -3.56
CA GLU A 81 15.31 -6.54 -3.45
C GLU A 81 16.49 -5.60 -3.74
N GLY A 82 16.29 -4.56 -4.56
CA GLY A 82 17.35 -3.65 -5.01
C GLY A 82 17.79 -2.61 -3.98
N LEU A 83 16.99 -2.35 -2.94
CA LEU A 83 17.28 -1.36 -1.91
C LEU A 83 16.80 -1.83 -0.53
N LYS A 84 17.69 -1.77 0.47
CA LYS A 84 17.33 -2.08 1.86
C LYS A 84 16.59 -0.91 2.49
N TRP A 85 15.74 -1.22 3.46
CA TRP A 85 15.14 -0.21 4.33
C TRP A 85 16.24 0.53 5.09
N HIS A 86 16.17 1.87 5.12
CA HIS A 86 17.18 2.67 5.80
C HIS A 86 17.24 2.38 7.30
N MET A 87 16.09 2.10 7.93
CA MET A 87 15.99 1.75 9.35
C MET A 87 16.66 0.41 9.68
N ASP A 88 16.77 -0.49 8.70
CA ASP A 88 17.41 -1.80 8.84
C ASP A 88 18.89 -1.77 8.40
N CYS A 89 19.40 -0.60 8.04
CA CYS A 89 20.76 -0.41 7.56
C CYS A 89 21.66 0.16 8.66
N ASP A 90 22.87 -0.38 8.79
CA ASP A 90 23.85 0.04 9.81
C ASP A 90 24.51 1.41 9.54
N CYS A 91 24.10 2.13 8.48
CA CYS A 91 24.67 3.42 8.12
C CYS A 91 23.92 4.59 8.78
N ILE A 92 24.62 5.70 9.06
CA ILE A 92 24.03 6.87 9.73
C ILE A 92 23.34 7.81 8.73
N GLU A 93 24.01 8.19 7.65
CA GLU A 93 23.53 9.21 6.72
C GLU A 93 22.93 8.64 5.42
N GLY A 94 22.90 7.32 5.27
CA GLY A 94 22.56 6.65 4.01
C GLY A 94 23.79 6.23 3.22
N CYS A 95 23.75 4.99 2.73
CA CYS A 95 24.80 4.34 1.96
C CYS A 95 24.21 3.79 0.63
N SER A 96 25.06 3.28 -0.25
CA SER A 96 24.71 2.69 -1.54
C SER A 96 23.64 1.61 -1.45
N HIS A 97 23.56 0.89 -0.33
CA HIS A 97 22.60 -0.20 -0.11
C HIS A 97 21.19 0.27 0.26
N CYS A 98 21.04 1.45 0.87
CA CYS A 98 19.76 1.93 1.40
C CYS A 98 19.30 3.27 0.81
N CYS A 99 20.15 3.99 0.07
CA CYS A 99 19.78 5.23 -0.61
C CYS A 99 20.46 5.44 -1.96
N ILE A 100 19.82 6.28 -2.76
CA ILE A 100 20.32 6.76 -4.05
C ILE A 100 20.56 8.26 -3.91
N THR A 101 21.77 8.70 -4.24
CA THR A 101 22.12 10.12 -4.19
C THR A 101 21.95 10.74 -5.57
N LEU A 102 21.15 11.80 -5.66
CA LEU A 102 21.00 12.62 -6.86
C LEU A 102 21.57 14.01 -6.62
N ARG A 103 22.17 14.62 -7.63
CA ARG A 103 22.64 16.00 -7.60
C ARG A 103 21.92 16.82 -8.67
N LEU A 104 21.57 18.05 -8.33
CA LEU A 104 21.08 19.04 -9.29
C LEU A 104 21.94 20.29 -9.17
N ARG A 105 22.52 20.70 -10.30
CA ARG A 105 23.24 21.96 -10.43
C ARG A 105 22.75 22.74 -11.63
N ALA A 106 22.25 23.94 -11.41
CA ALA A 106 21.79 24.83 -12.46
C ALA A 106 22.22 26.28 -12.17
N LYS A 107 22.67 26.99 -13.20
CA LYS A 107 23.04 28.41 -13.11
C LYS A 107 22.61 29.16 -14.35
N ALA A 108 21.87 30.23 -14.16
CA ALA A 108 21.41 31.11 -15.24
C ALA A 108 22.41 32.26 -15.43
N THR A 109 23.31 32.17 -16.41
CA THR A 109 24.34 33.21 -16.64
C THR A 109 23.79 34.43 -17.38
N ASP A 110 23.19 34.21 -18.56
CA ASP A 110 22.79 35.30 -19.46
C ASP A 110 21.29 35.33 -19.77
N ARG A 111 20.63 34.18 -19.74
CA ARG A 111 19.21 34.01 -20.05
C ARG A 111 18.52 33.28 -18.91
N GLU A 112 17.20 33.39 -18.89
CA GLU A 112 16.39 32.57 -18.00
C GLU A 112 16.57 31.08 -18.33
N VAL A 113 16.71 30.25 -17.29
CA VAL A 113 16.86 28.81 -17.39
C VAL A 113 15.71 28.14 -16.66
N THR A 114 14.98 27.29 -17.36
CA THR A 114 13.97 26.43 -16.74
C THR A 114 14.63 25.16 -16.25
N VAL A 115 14.59 24.93 -14.94
CA VAL A 115 15.11 23.72 -14.30
C VAL A 115 13.99 22.69 -14.22
N THR A 116 14.26 21.50 -14.75
CA THR A 116 13.32 20.37 -14.79
C THR A 116 13.92 19.14 -14.10
N SER A 117 13.13 18.07 -13.96
CA SER A 117 13.57 16.80 -13.38
C SER A 117 14.73 16.14 -14.15
N GLU A 118 14.92 16.44 -15.44
CA GLU A 118 16.05 15.91 -16.23
C GLU A 118 17.41 16.37 -15.72
N ALA A 119 17.48 17.51 -15.04
CA ALA A 119 18.70 18.06 -14.46
C ALA A 119 19.19 17.29 -13.22
N LEU A 120 18.42 16.30 -12.73
CA LEU A 120 18.84 15.41 -11.65
C LEU A 120 19.75 14.32 -12.19
N GLU A 121 20.99 14.26 -11.71
CA GLU A 121 21.99 13.26 -12.06
C GLU A 121 22.27 12.36 -10.87
N ILE A 122 22.32 11.04 -11.09
CA ILE A 122 22.73 10.10 -10.05
C ILE A 122 24.23 10.24 -9.85
N VAL A 123 24.64 10.40 -8.60
CA VAL A 123 26.05 10.46 -8.18
C VAL A 123 26.34 9.30 -7.25
N GLU A 124 27.61 8.90 -7.16
CA GLU A 124 28.03 7.84 -6.25
C GLU A 124 27.66 8.20 -4.80
N THR A 125 26.83 7.37 -4.18
CA THR A 125 26.49 7.46 -2.77
C THR A 125 27.74 7.09 -1.95
N GLY A 126 28.09 7.89 -0.94
CA GLY A 126 29.21 7.58 -0.04
C GLY A 126 30.38 8.57 -0.05
N VAL A 127 30.40 9.57 -0.93
CA VAL A 127 31.33 10.70 -0.76
C VAL A 127 30.77 11.62 0.31
N SER A 128 31.19 11.39 1.56
CA SER A 128 31.12 12.39 2.63
C SER A 128 31.53 13.75 2.04
N ALA A 129 30.58 14.69 1.97
CA ALA A 129 30.87 16.09 1.69
C ALA A 129 31.46 16.79 2.93
N ASN A 130 31.82 16.03 3.99
CA ASN A 130 32.46 16.56 5.17
C ASN A 130 33.99 16.41 5.04
N PRO A 131 34.73 17.52 4.77
CA PRO A 131 36.18 17.50 4.63
C PRO A 131 36.93 17.19 5.95
N TYR A 132 36.21 17.03 7.07
CA TYR A 132 36.78 16.70 8.37
C TYR A 132 36.62 15.22 8.78
N MET A 133 35.95 14.38 7.99
CA MET A 133 35.93 12.93 8.23
C MET A 133 37.03 12.23 7.43
N ASP A 134 37.75 11.34 8.12
CA ASP A 134 38.78 10.50 7.53
C ASP A 134 38.13 9.43 6.64
N ASN A 135 38.12 9.68 5.33
CA ASN A 135 37.58 8.80 4.31
C ASN A 135 38.39 7.50 4.13
N THR A 136 39.44 7.26 4.91
CA THR A 136 40.25 6.04 4.82
C THR A 136 39.55 4.80 5.38
N ASN A 137 38.41 4.97 6.07
CA ASN A 137 37.60 3.90 6.64
C ASN A 137 36.13 3.89 6.16
N SER A 138 35.79 4.46 5.01
CA SER A 138 34.51 4.13 4.37
C SER A 138 34.66 2.75 3.70
N SER A 139 34.76 1.70 4.51
CA SER A 139 34.75 0.29 4.09
C SER A 139 33.34 -0.12 3.67
N GLU A 140 32.69 0.71 2.85
CA GLU A 140 31.40 0.34 2.31
C GLU A 140 31.63 -0.81 1.34
N ALA A 141 31.07 -1.97 1.68
CA ALA A 141 31.13 -3.10 0.78
C ALA A 141 30.43 -2.70 -0.53
N PRO A 142 30.97 -3.08 -1.70
CA PRO A 142 30.25 -2.86 -2.93
C PRO A 142 28.90 -3.58 -2.87
N LEU A 143 27.92 -3.03 -3.60
CA LEU A 143 26.62 -3.67 -3.78
C LEU A 143 26.81 -5.13 -4.18
N SER A 144 26.03 -6.01 -3.55
CA SER A 144 26.00 -7.41 -3.96
C SER A 144 25.52 -7.52 -5.41
N GLU A 145 25.92 -8.60 -6.09
CA GLU A 145 25.49 -8.85 -7.46
C GLU A 145 23.96 -8.97 -7.54
N GLN A 146 23.33 -9.54 -6.51
CA GLN A 146 21.88 -9.62 -6.39
C GLN A 146 21.22 -8.25 -6.28
N GLU A 147 21.68 -7.37 -5.38
CA GLU A 147 21.13 -6.00 -5.24
C GLU A 147 21.29 -5.22 -6.55
N ARG A 148 22.42 -5.39 -7.25
CA ARG A 148 22.67 -4.72 -8.53
C ARG A 148 21.81 -5.27 -9.67
N ALA A 149 21.58 -6.58 -9.70
CA ALA A 149 20.75 -7.23 -10.71
C ALA A 149 19.25 -6.96 -10.49
N ALA A 150 18.82 -6.81 -9.23
CA ALA A 150 17.45 -6.47 -8.88
C ALA A 150 17.08 -5.03 -9.27
N ARG A 151 18.05 -4.11 -9.31
CA ARG A 151 17.81 -2.74 -9.79
C ARG A 151 17.55 -2.76 -11.29
N GLY A 152 16.32 -2.43 -11.67
CA GLY A 152 15.92 -2.32 -13.08
C GLY A 152 16.69 -1.24 -13.84
N GLU A 153 16.50 -1.22 -15.17
CA GLU A 153 17.11 -0.19 -16.03
C GLU A 153 16.70 1.23 -15.59
N GLY A 154 17.68 2.10 -15.40
CA GLY A 154 17.46 3.48 -14.94
C GLY A 154 16.93 3.58 -13.50
N PHE A 155 17.16 2.58 -12.65
CA PHE A 155 16.74 2.62 -11.24
C PHE A 155 17.21 3.90 -10.53
N GLY A 156 16.28 4.61 -9.89
CA GLY A 156 16.53 5.89 -9.22
C GLY A 156 16.49 7.11 -10.14
N GLU A 157 16.44 6.95 -11.46
CA GLU A 157 16.28 8.08 -12.37
C GLU A 157 14.85 8.61 -12.33
N PRO A 158 14.65 9.93 -12.54
CA PRO A 158 13.32 10.49 -12.74
C PRO A 158 12.58 9.79 -13.88
N VAL A 159 11.30 9.47 -13.66
CA VAL A 159 10.46 8.85 -14.68
C VAL A 159 10.41 9.75 -15.93
N GLY A 160 10.58 9.13 -17.09
CA GLY A 160 10.57 9.83 -18.38
C GLY A 160 11.91 10.47 -18.80
N LYS A 161 12.94 10.46 -17.93
CA LYS A 161 14.28 10.92 -18.31
C LYS A 161 14.81 10.09 -19.49
N GLY A 162 15.33 10.77 -20.52
CA GLY A 162 15.91 10.13 -21.71
C GLY A 162 14.89 9.52 -22.70
N VAL A 163 13.59 9.61 -22.41
CA VAL A 163 12.54 9.08 -23.29
C VAL A 163 12.09 10.17 -24.27
N PRO A 164 12.14 9.94 -25.60
CA PRO A 164 11.62 10.89 -26.57
C PRO A 164 10.14 11.24 -26.30
N ASP A 165 9.78 12.51 -26.48
CA ASP A 165 8.43 13.07 -26.25
C ASP A 165 7.90 13.04 -24.80
N SER A 166 8.68 12.52 -23.85
CA SER A 166 8.35 12.62 -22.43
C SER A 166 8.57 14.05 -21.92
N LYS A 167 7.55 14.65 -21.30
CA LYS A 167 7.66 15.99 -20.72
C LYS A 167 8.25 15.92 -19.31
N PRO A 168 9.40 16.56 -19.05
CA PRO A 168 10.00 16.53 -17.72
C PRO A 168 9.23 17.42 -16.74
N ILE A 169 9.37 17.13 -15.45
CA ILE A 169 8.68 17.86 -14.40
C ILE A 169 9.37 19.20 -14.17
N TYR A 170 8.63 20.29 -14.31
CA TYR A 170 9.12 21.63 -14.02
C TYR A 170 9.37 21.79 -12.51
N LEU A 171 10.54 22.29 -12.13
CA LEU A 171 10.90 22.56 -10.74
C LEU A 171 10.89 24.05 -10.43
N VAL A 172 11.73 24.82 -11.13
CA VAL A 172 11.89 26.25 -10.93
C VAL A 172 12.43 26.92 -12.18
N LYS A 173 12.19 28.22 -12.33
CA LYS A 173 12.79 29.04 -13.37
C LYS A 173 13.76 30.00 -12.72
N LEU A 174 14.99 29.99 -13.21
CA LEU A 174 16.08 30.83 -12.75
C LEU A 174 16.20 32.04 -13.67
N ALA A 175 16.17 33.24 -13.08
CA ALA A 175 16.50 34.48 -13.76
C ALA A 175 18.01 34.67 -13.85
N LYS A 176 18.44 35.64 -14.67
CA LYS A 176 19.87 35.97 -14.85
C LYS A 176 20.57 36.21 -13.50
N GLY A 177 21.66 35.49 -13.26
CA GLY A 177 22.46 35.55 -12.04
C GLY A 177 22.05 34.57 -10.94
N GLN A 178 20.91 33.89 -11.07
CA GLN A 178 20.46 32.91 -10.09
C GLN A 178 21.09 31.53 -10.34
N GLU A 179 21.29 30.80 -9.25
CA GLU A 179 21.86 29.47 -9.20
C GLU A 179 21.17 28.59 -8.16
N LEU A 180 21.23 27.28 -8.41
CA LEU A 180 20.72 26.21 -7.58
C LEU A 180 21.76 25.07 -7.57
N ASP A 181 22.29 24.70 -6.40
CA ASP A 181 23.14 23.52 -6.19
C ASP A 181 22.62 22.77 -4.96
N LEU A 182 22.14 21.55 -5.19
CA LEU A 182 21.55 20.71 -4.16
C LEU A 182 21.89 19.23 -4.38
N VAL A 183 21.84 18.49 -3.27
CA VAL A 183 22.02 17.04 -3.22
C VAL A 183 20.79 16.43 -2.57
N CYS A 184 20.17 15.48 -3.25
CA CYS A 184 19.01 14.74 -2.80
C CYS A 184 19.41 13.31 -2.43
N LYS A 185 18.91 12.78 -1.32
CA LYS A 185 18.96 11.35 -1.03
C LYS A 185 17.55 10.76 -1.13
N ALA A 186 17.41 9.75 -1.97
CA ALA A 186 16.17 9.01 -2.16
C ALA A 186 16.23 7.68 -1.43
N PHE A 187 15.14 7.35 -0.74
CA PHE A 187 15.03 6.19 0.14
C PHE A 187 13.81 5.34 -0.22
N LYS A 188 13.88 4.05 0.12
CA LYS A 188 12.75 3.12 0.06
C LYS A 188 11.68 3.56 1.07
N GLY A 189 10.43 3.58 0.64
CA GLY A 189 9.29 4.00 1.45
C GLY A 189 7.97 3.38 0.97
N ILE A 190 6.92 3.53 1.78
CA ILE A 190 5.54 3.15 1.44
C ILE A 190 4.61 4.36 1.53
N ALA A 191 3.51 4.33 0.78
CA ALA A 191 2.58 5.45 0.72
C ALA A 191 1.86 5.73 2.05
N LYS A 192 1.77 4.76 2.96
CA LYS A 192 1.27 4.97 4.33
C LYS A 192 2.08 5.99 5.12
N THR A 193 3.39 6.08 4.86
CA THR A 193 4.27 7.06 5.52
C THR A 193 4.09 8.44 4.89
N HIS A 194 4.05 8.51 3.55
CA HIS A 194 3.81 9.74 2.81
C HIS A 194 3.36 9.44 1.37
N SER A 195 2.43 10.22 0.82
CA SER A 195 1.83 10.00 -0.51
C SER A 195 2.85 9.94 -1.67
N LYS A 196 4.01 10.57 -1.52
CA LYS A 196 5.11 10.55 -2.50
C LYS A 196 5.62 9.16 -2.87
N TRP A 197 5.41 8.17 -2.00
CA TRP A 197 5.78 6.78 -2.26
C TRP A 197 4.64 5.96 -2.87
N SER A 198 3.54 6.57 -3.31
CA SER A 198 2.47 5.83 -3.98
C SER A 198 2.89 5.44 -5.41
N PRO A 199 2.87 4.15 -5.76
CA PRO A 199 3.17 3.69 -7.12
C PRO A 199 2.00 3.87 -8.09
N LEU A 200 0.80 4.18 -7.59
CA LEU A 200 -0.42 4.30 -8.37
C LEU A 200 -0.98 5.72 -8.26
N SER A 201 -1.60 6.18 -9.34
CA SER A 201 -2.38 7.43 -9.33
C SER A 201 -3.80 7.16 -8.83
N ALA A 202 -4.46 6.16 -9.42
CA ALA A 202 -5.83 5.79 -9.11
C ALA A 202 -6.03 4.27 -9.19
N VAL A 203 -6.98 3.78 -8.40
CA VAL A 203 -7.49 2.41 -8.50
C VAL A 203 -9.02 2.47 -8.52
N SER A 204 -9.56 2.29 -9.72
CA SER A 204 -11.00 2.10 -9.95
C SER A 204 -11.40 0.71 -9.44
N PHE A 205 -12.54 0.67 -8.77
CA PHE A 205 -13.06 -0.52 -8.14
C PHE A 205 -14.58 -0.51 -8.25
N GLU A 206 -15.13 -1.54 -8.86
CA GLU A 206 -16.57 -1.70 -9.08
C GLU A 206 -16.95 -3.18 -8.90
N TYR A 207 -18.18 -3.41 -8.46
CA TYR A 207 -18.82 -4.73 -8.43
C TYR A 207 -20.32 -4.51 -8.59
N ASP A 208 -21.05 -5.54 -9.02
CA ASP A 208 -22.51 -5.50 -9.19
C ASP A 208 -23.01 -4.26 -9.99
N PRO A 209 -22.65 -4.15 -11.29
CA PRO A 209 -22.95 -2.97 -12.10
C PRO A 209 -24.45 -2.70 -12.26
N HIS A 210 -25.29 -3.72 -12.06
CA HIS A 210 -26.76 -3.62 -12.17
C HIS A 210 -27.45 -3.44 -10.80
N ASN A 211 -26.70 -3.31 -9.71
CA ASN A 211 -27.21 -3.20 -8.34
C ASN A 211 -28.22 -4.31 -7.99
N ALA A 212 -27.96 -5.55 -8.45
CA ALA A 212 -28.78 -6.71 -8.17
C ALA A 212 -28.80 -7.04 -6.67
N LEU A 213 -27.70 -6.75 -5.95
CA LEU A 213 -27.55 -6.94 -4.50
C LEU A 213 -28.24 -5.84 -3.68
N ARG A 214 -28.65 -4.74 -4.32
CA ARG A 214 -29.26 -3.57 -3.66
C ARG A 214 -28.36 -2.96 -2.57
N HIS A 215 -27.04 -3.05 -2.75
CA HIS A 215 -26.07 -2.41 -1.86
C HIS A 215 -26.14 -0.87 -1.91
N THR A 216 -26.68 -0.31 -2.99
CA THR A 216 -27.04 1.10 -3.06
C THR A 216 -28.53 1.29 -3.31
N SER A 217 -29.09 2.38 -2.80
CA SER A 217 -30.42 2.84 -3.16
C SER A 217 -30.26 4.06 -4.05
N TYR A 218 -30.57 3.93 -5.34
CA TYR A 218 -30.45 5.04 -6.28
C TYR A 218 -31.36 6.19 -5.85
N TRP A 219 -30.80 7.38 -5.80
CA TRP A 219 -31.57 8.61 -5.72
C TRP A 219 -32.10 8.94 -7.11
N TYR A 220 -33.36 9.32 -7.25
CA TYR A 220 -33.95 9.73 -8.52
C TYR A 220 -35.13 10.67 -8.28
N GLU A 221 -35.47 11.49 -9.28
CA GLU A 221 -36.65 12.35 -9.24
C GLU A 221 -37.84 11.74 -9.98
N SER A 222 -37.57 11.12 -11.14
CA SER A 222 -38.59 10.59 -12.05
C SER A 222 -38.41 9.09 -12.27
N ASP A 223 -37.25 8.67 -12.77
CA ASP A 223 -36.97 7.26 -13.05
C ASP A 223 -35.49 6.96 -12.91
N ALA A 224 -35.17 6.05 -11.98
CA ALA A 224 -33.81 5.65 -11.67
C ALA A 224 -33.04 5.12 -12.88
N LYS A 225 -33.68 4.34 -13.75
CA LYS A 225 -33.02 3.74 -14.93
C LYS A 225 -32.63 4.80 -15.96
N SER A 226 -33.42 5.85 -16.09
CA SER A 226 -33.12 6.97 -17.00
C SER A 226 -32.06 7.94 -16.45
N GLU A 227 -32.02 8.12 -15.13
CA GLU A 227 -31.14 9.10 -14.46
C GLU A 227 -29.74 8.53 -14.18
N TRP A 228 -29.62 7.22 -13.94
CA TRP A 228 -28.34 6.56 -13.70
C TRP A 228 -27.90 5.77 -14.92
N PRO A 229 -26.87 6.24 -15.66
CA PRO A 229 -26.38 5.53 -16.83
C PRO A 229 -25.69 4.21 -16.43
N PRO A 230 -25.80 3.16 -17.26
CA PRO A 230 -25.08 1.92 -17.01
C PRO A 230 -23.58 2.14 -17.08
N THR A 231 -22.83 1.47 -16.22
CA THR A 231 -21.38 1.55 -16.17
C THR A 231 -20.75 0.81 -17.36
N ALA A 232 -19.45 1.03 -17.58
CA ALA A 232 -18.68 0.28 -18.58
C ALA A 232 -18.65 -1.23 -18.31
N ASN A 233 -18.95 -1.66 -17.08
CA ASN A 233 -18.97 -3.06 -16.66
C ASN A 233 -20.33 -3.74 -16.82
N ALA A 234 -21.41 -2.97 -17.00
CA ALA A 234 -22.76 -3.50 -17.19
C ALA A 234 -22.90 -4.53 -18.34
N PRO A 235 -22.22 -4.41 -19.50
CA PRO A 235 -22.33 -5.39 -20.59
C PRO A 235 -21.76 -6.79 -20.25
N PHE A 236 -21.01 -6.93 -19.16
CA PHE A 236 -20.35 -8.19 -18.78
C PHE A 236 -21.15 -9.03 -17.79
N GLU A 237 -22.27 -8.49 -17.31
CA GLU A 237 -23.22 -9.18 -16.45
C GLU A 237 -24.63 -9.04 -17.01
N ASN A 238 -25.45 -10.06 -16.79
CA ASN A 238 -26.85 -10.00 -17.18
C ASN A 238 -27.62 -9.11 -16.18
N PRO A 239 -28.44 -8.16 -16.65
CA PRO A 239 -29.30 -7.40 -15.77
C PRO A 239 -30.31 -8.32 -15.08
N PRO A 240 -30.69 -8.04 -13.82
CA PRO A 240 -31.74 -8.79 -13.14
C PRO A 240 -33.08 -8.63 -13.88
N LEU A 241 -33.87 -9.69 -13.92
CA LEU A 241 -35.21 -9.63 -14.49
C LEU A 241 -36.14 -8.88 -13.53
N GLU A 242 -37.04 -8.04 -14.06
CA GLU A 242 -37.92 -7.19 -13.22
C GLU A 242 -38.86 -8.01 -12.32
N ASP A 243 -39.25 -9.20 -12.76
CA ASP A 243 -40.17 -10.09 -12.06
C ASP A 243 -39.46 -11.07 -11.10
N GLU A 244 -38.13 -11.10 -11.08
CA GLU A 244 -37.36 -12.04 -10.25
C GLU A 244 -37.39 -11.61 -8.77
N PRO A 245 -37.68 -12.52 -7.83
CA PRO A 245 -37.61 -12.19 -6.41
C PRO A 245 -36.18 -11.82 -6.02
N PHE A 246 -36.05 -10.87 -5.08
CA PHE A 246 -34.75 -10.49 -4.56
C PHE A 246 -34.06 -11.66 -3.85
N ASP A 247 -32.86 -12.01 -4.32
CA ASP A 247 -32.04 -13.02 -3.68
C ASP A 247 -31.23 -12.40 -2.52
N PHE A 248 -31.66 -12.71 -1.31
CA PHE A 248 -31.06 -12.24 -0.07
C PHE A 248 -29.82 -13.06 0.35
N LEU A 249 -29.52 -14.17 -0.33
CA LEU A 249 -28.34 -14.99 -0.09
C LEU A 249 -27.21 -14.70 -1.07
N LYS A 250 -27.48 -13.95 -2.15
CA LYS A 250 -26.48 -13.60 -3.15
C LYS A 250 -25.41 -12.71 -2.53
N GLU A 251 -24.15 -13.06 -2.78
CA GLU A 251 -22.98 -12.32 -2.34
C GLU A 251 -22.24 -11.70 -3.54
N PRO A 252 -21.41 -10.67 -3.31
CA PRO A 252 -20.59 -10.09 -4.37
C PRO A 252 -19.45 -11.06 -4.76
N GLU A 253 -19.54 -11.61 -5.98
CA GLU A 253 -18.59 -12.64 -6.46
C GLU A 253 -17.54 -12.11 -7.43
N ARG A 254 -17.84 -11.03 -8.15
CA ARG A 254 -17.04 -10.49 -9.26
C ARG A 254 -16.68 -9.03 -9.02
N PHE A 255 -15.38 -8.72 -9.11
CA PHE A 255 -14.83 -7.39 -8.87
C PHE A 255 -14.04 -6.90 -10.08
N TYR A 256 -14.37 -5.71 -10.54
CA TYR A 256 -13.72 -5.04 -11.66
C TYR A 256 -12.70 -4.03 -11.12
N PHE A 257 -11.45 -4.21 -11.55
CA PHE A 257 -10.34 -3.33 -11.20
C PHE A 257 -9.81 -2.61 -12.44
N GLU A 258 -9.42 -1.37 -12.24
CA GLU A 258 -8.54 -0.64 -13.16
C GLU A 258 -7.53 0.14 -12.32
N ALA A 259 -6.24 -0.19 -12.44
CA ALA A 259 -5.17 0.49 -11.74
C ALA A 259 -4.33 1.30 -12.74
N GLU A 260 -4.09 2.56 -12.40
CA GLU A 260 -3.27 3.50 -13.17
C GLU A 260 -1.96 3.76 -12.42
N GLY A 261 -0.83 3.50 -13.07
CA GLY A 261 0.51 3.67 -12.51
C GLY A 261 0.97 5.12 -12.52
N SER A 262 1.77 5.51 -11.52
CA SER A 262 2.48 6.80 -11.52
C SER A 262 3.72 6.80 -12.43
N GLY A 263 4.07 5.63 -12.98
CA GLY A 263 5.25 5.39 -13.82
C GLY A 263 6.53 5.06 -13.05
N SER A 264 6.51 5.10 -11.72
CA SER A 264 7.66 4.69 -10.90
C SER A 264 7.91 3.18 -10.94
N VAL A 265 6.84 2.38 -11.00
CA VAL A 265 6.86 0.91 -11.05
C VAL A 265 5.89 0.49 -12.15
N ASP A 266 6.16 -0.63 -12.83
CA ASP A 266 5.22 -1.18 -13.81
C ASP A 266 3.92 -1.59 -13.11
N VAL A 267 2.77 -1.28 -13.71
CA VAL A 267 1.45 -1.58 -13.14
C VAL A 267 1.25 -3.06 -12.88
N ALA A 268 1.79 -3.94 -13.73
CA ALA A 268 1.73 -5.39 -13.50
C ALA A 268 2.52 -5.79 -12.25
N GLU A 269 3.71 -5.22 -12.07
CA GLU A 269 4.56 -5.44 -10.90
C GLU A 269 3.91 -4.87 -9.62
N VAL A 270 3.14 -3.79 -9.71
CA VAL A 270 2.39 -3.26 -8.55
C VAL A 270 1.30 -4.23 -8.09
N VAL A 271 0.57 -4.87 -9.01
CA VAL A 271 -0.47 -5.85 -8.65
C VAL A 271 0.16 -7.08 -7.99
N ASP A 272 1.24 -7.59 -8.57
CA ASP A 272 1.99 -8.76 -8.07
C ASP A 272 2.55 -8.50 -6.66
N ARG A 273 3.29 -7.39 -6.50
CA ARG A 273 3.79 -6.96 -5.19
C ARG A 273 2.69 -6.65 -4.19
N GLY A 274 1.52 -6.21 -4.66
CA GLY A 274 0.35 -5.99 -3.83
C GLY A 274 -0.16 -7.30 -3.20
N LEU A 275 -0.16 -8.39 -3.97
CA LEU A 275 -0.50 -9.72 -3.46
C LEU A 275 0.57 -10.25 -2.50
N ASP A 276 1.85 -10.10 -2.86
CA ASP A 276 2.96 -10.51 -2.00
C ASP A 276 2.97 -9.77 -0.66
N ALA A 277 2.75 -8.45 -0.68
CA ALA A 277 2.67 -7.65 0.53
C ALA A 277 1.50 -8.08 1.43
N LEU A 278 0.36 -8.50 0.85
CA LEU A 278 -0.75 -9.04 1.62
C LEU A 278 -0.39 -10.39 2.24
N ASN A 279 0.27 -11.27 1.47
CA ASN A 279 0.70 -12.59 1.93
C ASN A 279 1.73 -12.49 3.07
N ILE A 280 2.76 -11.65 2.92
CA ILE A 280 3.79 -11.42 3.94
C ILE A 280 3.17 -10.93 5.25
N LYS A 281 2.17 -10.04 5.19
CA LYS A 281 1.50 -9.52 6.38
C LYS A 281 0.68 -10.59 7.10
N LEU A 282 -0.03 -11.43 6.35
CA LEU A 282 -0.77 -12.56 6.93
C LEU A 282 0.20 -13.57 7.56
N ALA A 283 1.28 -13.92 6.85
CA ALA A 283 2.32 -14.80 7.36
C ALA A 283 2.96 -14.25 8.65
N SER A 284 3.24 -12.95 8.72
CA SER A 284 3.76 -12.30 9.92
C SER A 284 2.82 -12.44 11.11
N ILE A 285 1.50 -12.32 10.91
CA ILE A 285 0.52 -12.53 11.99
C ILE A 285 0.56 -13.99 12.47
N VAL A 286 0.63 -14.96 11.55
CA VAL A 286 0.71 -16.39 11.90
C VAL A 286 1.97 -16.67 12.72
N ILE A 287 3.14 -16.18 12.28
CA ILE A 287 4.41 -16.35 13.01
C ILE A 287 4.32 -15.74 14.41
N ASN A 288 3.82 -14.51 14.54
CA ASN A 288 3.67 -13.85 15.84
C ASN A 288 2.71 -14.60 16.77
N LEU A 289 1.66 -15.22 16.23
CA LEU A 289 0.73 -16.05 17.01
C LEU A 289 1.39 -17.36 17.47
N GLU A 290 2.18 -18.01 16.62
CA GLU A 290 2.93 -19.22 16.97
C GLU A 290 3.99 -18.94 18.04
N GLU A 291 4.67 -17.78 17.98
CA GLU A 291 5.62 -17.35 19.01
C GLU A 291 4.93 -17.05 20.35
N MET A 292 3.72 -16.48 20.32
CA MET A 292 2.95 -16.17 21.54
C MET A 292 2.33 -17.43 22.17
N PHE A 293 1.88 -18.37 21.33
CA PHE A 293 1.28 -19.62 21.74
C PHE A 293 2.09 -20.79 21.15
N PRO A 294 3.33 -21.01 21.63
CA PRO A 294 4.12 -22.12 21.15
C PRO A 294 3.34 -23.39 21.47
N THR A 295 2.84 -24.05 20.42
CA THR A 295 2.16 -25.33 20.55
C THR A 295 3.14 -26.25 21.27
N THR A 296 2.82 -26.60 22.52
CA THR A 296 3.57 -27.55 23.32
C THR A 296 3.46 -28.93 22.67
N SER A 297 4.23 -29.16 21.62
CA SER A 297 4.38 -30.46 20.95
C SER A 297 5.84 -30.73 20.57
N SER A 298 6.79 -30.19 21.33
CA SER A 298 8.21 -30.56 21.25
C SER A 298 8.93 -30.64 22.60
N SER A 299 8.22 -31.01 23.67
CA SER A 299 8.84 -31.61 24.85
C SER A 299 7.78 -32.27 25.73
N ALA A 300 7.92 -33.58 25.93
CA ALA A 300 7.20 -34.31 26.96
C ALA A 300 7.42 -33.65 28.34
N GLY A 301 6.35 -33.10 28.92
CA GLY A 301 6.32 -32.57 30.28
C GLY A 301 4.91 -32.07 30.61
N PRO A 302 4.31 -32.48 31.74
CA PRO A 302 2.93 -32.11 32.05
C PRO A 302 2.82 -30.61 32.35
N ASN A 303 1.90 -29.96 31.64
CA ASN A 303 1.59 -28.55 31.76
C ASN A 303 0.94 -28.26 33.14
N PRO A 304 1.48 -27.37 34.01
CA PRO A 304 1.03 -27.23 35.39
C PRO A 304 -0.29 -26.45 35.57
N LEU A 305 -0.90 -25.93 34.51
CA LEU A 305 -2.10 -25.10 34.61
C LEU A 305 -3.40 -25.83 34.27
N LEU A 306 -3.35 -27.14 34.02
CA LEU A 306 -4.54 -27.97 33.75
C LEU A 306 -4.78 -29.08 34.80
N SER A 307 -4.12 -29.02 35.97
CA SER A 307 -4.13 -30.11 36.96
C SER A 307 -5.11 -29.93 38.13
N SER A 308 -6.00 -28.94 38.11
CA SER A 308 -6.88 -28.63 39.26
C SER A 308 -8.37 -28.85 39.03
N VAL A 309 -8.79 -29.51 37.95
CA VAL A 309 -10.19 -29.93 37.79
C VAL A 309 -10.30 -31.44 38.04
N PRO A 310 -10.92 -31.89 39.15
CA PRO A 310 -11.11 -33.31 39.41
C PRO A 310 -12.10 -33.91 38.39
N PRO A 311 -11.82 -35.11 37.84
CA PRO A 311 -12.64 -35.72 36.80
C PRO A 311 -13.77 -36.53 37.44
N THR A 312 -14.91 -35.90 37.68
CA THR A 312 -16.19 -36.63 37.80
C THR A 312 -17.27 -35.81 37.11
N GLU A 313 -17.98 -36.49 36.20
CA GLU A 313 -19.11 -36.04 35.36
C GLU A 313 -18.77 -35.62 33.92
N LEU A 314 -18.24 -36.58 33.15
CA LEU A 314 -18.58 -36.72 31.74
C LEU A 314 -19.72 -37.73 31.62
N ALA A 315 -20.97 -37.25 31.66
CA ALA A 315 -22.11 -37.97 31.13
C ALA A 315 -22.65 -37.14 29.96
N GLU A 316 -22.67 -37.77 28.78
CA GLU A 316 -23.09 -37.15 27.52
C GLU A 316 -24.52 -36.59 27.58
N PRO A 317 -24.82 -35.45 26.93
CA PRO A 317 -26.19 -35.01 26.79
C PRO A 317 -26.89 -35.85 25.72
N ASN A 318 -27.63 -36.86 26.19
CA ASN A 318 -28.63 -37.56 25.42
C ASN A 318 -29.79 -36.59 25.13
N TRP A 319 -30.13 -36.44 23.85
CA TRP A 319 -31.29 -35.69 23.40
C TRP A 319 -32.53 -36.56 23.64
N ASP A 320 -33.28 -36.31 24.70
CA ASP A 320 -34.63 -36.86 24.80
C ASP A 320 -35.63 -35.80 25.27
N THR A 321 -36.70 -35.74 24.49
CA THR A 321 -37.86 -34.89 24.60
C THR A 321 -38.81 -35.43 25.65
N SER A 322 -39.04 -34.70 26.75
CA SER A 322 -40.36 -34.67 27.39
C SER A 322 -40.50 -33.48 28.33
N ALA A 323 -41.58 -32.72 28.08
CA ALA A 323 -42.07 -31.68 28.96
C ALA A 323 -42.62 -32.28 30.25
N GLN A 324 -42.26 -31.73 31.41
CA GLN A 324 -43.05 -31.84 32.64
C GLN A 324 -42.80 -30.68 33.62
N THR A 325 -43.72 -29.72 33.56
CA THR A 325 -44.39 -28.98 34.65
C THR A 325 -43.76 -28.91 36.07
N GLY A 326 -43.23 -27.72 36.42
CA GLY A 326 -43.45 -26.92 37.67
C GLY A 326 -42.94 -27.45 39.03
N PRO A 327 -43.10 -26.68 40.14
CA PRO A 327 -43.19 -25.21 40.28
C PRO A 327 -42.31 -24.64 41.44
N THR A 328 -42.39 -23.33 41.69
CA THR A 328 -42.04 -22.59 42.94
C THR A 328 -40.54 -22.51 43.32
N GLN A 329 -39.96 -21.47 43.92
CA GLN A 329 -40.33 -20.25 44.67
C GLN A 329 -39.04 -19.38 44.64
N GLY A 330 -39.05 -18.10 44.29
CA GLY A 330 -39.31 -16.97 45.18
C GLY A 330 -38.09 -16.55 46.03
N ALA A 331 -37.41 -15.44 45.70
CA ALA A 331 -36.72 -14.58 46.67
C ALA A 331 -36.34 -13.21 46.06
N TYR A 332 -36.63 -12.17 46.83
CA TYR A 332 -36.58 -10.72 46.56
C TYR A 332 -35.20 -10.09 46.82
N GLY A 333 -34.98 -8.91 46.21
CA GLY A 333 -34.04 -7.86 46.65
C GLY A 333 -32.83 -7.71 45.72
N GLY A 334 -32.53 -6.60 45.03
CA GLY A 334 -32.90 -5.19 45.22
C GLY A 334 -31.63 -4.39 45.51
N ALA A 335 -31.10 -3.66 44.52
CA ALA A 335 -30.33 -2.41 44.69
C ALA A 335 -29.92 -1.83 43.33
N ASP A 336 -30.41 -0.62 43.06
CA ASP A 336 -30.05 0.28 41.99
C ASP A 336 -28.60 0.79 42.12
N ASN A 337 -27.93 1.03 40.99
CA ASN A 337 -27.18 2.27 40.74
C ASN A 337 -26.64 2.33 39.30
N ASN A 338 -27.20 3.26 38.53
CA ASN A 338 -26.65 3.76 37.27
C ASN A 338 -26.44 5.27 37.42
N PRO A 339 -25.28 5.82 37.02
CA PRO A 339 -25.27 7.20 36.58
C PRO A 339 -24.41 7.39 35.32
N TRP A 340 -25.07 7.61 34.19
CA TRP A 340 -24.52 8.33 33.03
C TRP A 340 -24.35 9.82 33.36
N GLY A 341 -23.23 10.43 32.95
CA GLY A 341 -22.97 11.87 33.13
C GLY A 341 -21.72 12.40 32.43
N SER A 342 -21.86 12.64 31.12
CA SER A 342 -21.34 13.73 30.26
C SER A 342 -20.05 14.57 30.56
N ALA A 343 -19.32 14.79 29.44
CA ALA A 343 -18.64 16.02 28.93
C ALA A 343 -17.24 16.41 29.44
N PRO A 344 -16.49 17.35 28.78
CA PRO A 344 -16.57 17.91 27.41
C PRO A 344 -15.23 17.84 26.61
N GLY A 345 -15.28 18.27 25.34
CA GLY A 345 -14.14 18.32 24.41
C GLY A 345 -13.23 19.56 24.52
N TRP A 346 -12.21 19.51 23.66
CA TRP A 346 -11.38 20.59 23.12
C TRP A 346 -11.07 20.26 21.66
#